data_AF-A0A7K2NQM1-F1
#
_entry.id   AF-A0A7K2NQM1-F1
#
_cell.length_a   1.000
_cell.length_b   1.000
_cell.length_c   1.000
_cell.angle_alpha   90.00
_cell.angle_beta   90.00
_cell.angle_gamma   90.00
#
_symmetry.space_group_name_H-M   'P 1'
#
loop_
_entity.id
_entity.type
_entity.pdbx_description
1 polymer ?
#
loop_
_entity_poly.entity_id
_entity_poly.type
_entity_poly.pdbx_seq_one_letter_code
_entity_poly.pdbx_strand_id
1 'polypeptide(L)'
;MPEETAHTPVTAFMLVKTTPEWLALTVEERVHAFTTEVVPVVRARTTGVRSRFYDTEFYSARVTDVWVWEADDHHAYQLLVDALRETPFWDRYFEVVDLLVGTENGYARTYGVQAVTTIST
;
A
#
# COMPACT_ATOMS: atom_id res chain seq x y z
N MET A 1 -1.54 -10.32 -32.87
CA MET A 1 -2.54 -10.40 -31.79
C MET A 1 -2.08 -9.42 -30.74
N PRO A 2 -2.90 -8.43 -30.32
CA PRO A 2 -2.53 -7.65 -29.14
C PRO A 2 -2.45 -8.64 -27.97
N GLU A 3 -1.37 -8.61 -27.19
CA GLU A 3 -1.35 -9.28 -25.90
C GLU A 3 -2.46 -8.64 -25.06
N GLU A 4 -3.57 -9.36 -24.89
CA GLU A 4 -4.56 -9.03 -23.87
C GLU A 4 -3.83 -9.11 -22.54
N THR A 5 -3.47 -7.94 -22.00
CA THR A 5 -2.68 -7.84 -20.80
C THR A 5 -3.58 -8.32 -19.66
N ALA A 6 -3.37 -9.56 -19.23
CA ALA A 6 -4.14 -10.12 -18.13
C ALA A 6 -3.82 -9.30 -16.86
N HIS A 7 -4.70 -8.36 -16.52
CA HIS A 7 -4.65 -7.64 -15.26
C HIS A 7 -4.72 -8.67 -14.13
N THR A 8 -3.64 -8.79 -13.37
CA THR A 8 -3.56 -9.67 -12.21
C THR A 8 -3.54 -8.77 -10.99
N PRO A 9 -4.69 -8.52 -10.35
CA PRO A 9 -4.76 -7.63 -9.21
C PRO A 9 -3.85 -8.11 -8.09
N VAL A 10 -3.18 -7.16 -7.46
CA VAL A 10 -2.31 -7.41 -6.32
C VAL A 10 -2.82 -6.66 -5.10
N THR A 11 -2.71 -7.31 -3.95
CA THR A 11 -2.94 -6.71 -2.63
C THR A 11 -1.62 -6.67 -1.90
N ALA A 12 -1.17 -5.48 -1.53
CA ALA A 12 0.03 -5.26 -0.76
C ALA A 12 -0.32 -4.82 0.65
N PHE A 13 0.27 -5.48 1.64
CA PHE A 13 0.29 -5.04 3.03
C PHE A 13 1.65 -4.39 3.27
N MET A 14 1.68 -3.05 3.21
CA MET A 14 2.87 -2.26 3.47
C MET A 14 2.95 -1.98 4.97
N LEU A 15 3.92 -2.59 5.62
CA LEU A 15 4.14 -2.48 7.06
C LEU A 15 5.13 -1.34 7.29
N VAL A 16 4.72 -0.33 8.06
CA VAL A 16 5.54 0.86 8.28
C VAL A 16 5.69 1.21 9.75
N LYS A 17 6.76 1.94 10.06
CA LYS A 17 7.04 2.43 11.40
C LYS A 17 7.29 3.93 11.37
N THR A 18 6.54 4.70 12.15
CA THR A 18 6.76 6.15 12.27
C THR A 18 8.15 6.44 12.81
N THR A 19 8.83 7.43 12.23
CA THR A 19 10.12 7.92 12.74
C THR A 19 9.94 8.87 13.93
N PRO A 20 10.99 9.15 14.72
CA PRO A 20 10.94 10.17 15.75
C PRO A 20 10.58 11.57 15.21
N GLU A 21 10.99 11.89 13.98
CA GLU A 21 10.64 13.16 13.34
C GLU A 21 9.13 13.27 13.12
N TRP A 22 8.50 12.21 12.60
CA TRP A 22 7.04 12.17 12.45
C TRP A 22 6.30 12.36 13.78
N LEU A 23 6.79 11.71 14.83
CA LEU A 23 6.19 11.81 16.16
C LEU A 23 6.37 13.18 16.79
N ALA A 24 7.39 13.94 16.39
CA ALA A 24 7.61 15.31 16.84
C ALA A 24 6.64 16.33 16.21
N LEU A 25 6.01 15.99 15.07
CA LEU A 25 5.04 16.85 14.40
C LEU A 25 3.72 16.95 15.18
N THR A 26 3.08 18.12 15.12
CA THR A 26 1.69 18.30 15.57
C THR A 26 0.72 17.56 14.66
N VAL A 27 -0.54 17.41 15.09
CA VAL A 27 -1.58 16.78 14.28
C VAL A 27 -1.80 17.55 12.98
N GLU A 28 -1.80 18.88 13.03
CA GLU A 28 -1.96 19.75 11.87
C GLU A 28 -0.81 19.58 10.86
N GLU A 29 0.43 19.48 11.36
CA GLU A 29 1.61 19.24 10.53
C GLU A 29 1.57 17.86 9.85
N ARG A 30 1.12 16.82 10.56
CA ARG A 30 0.94 15.48 9.98
C ARG A 30 -0.11 15.48 8.86
N VAL A 31 -1.25 16.13 9.10
CA VAL A 31 -2.30 16.29 8.09
C VAL A 31 -1.79 17.09 6.90
N HIS A 32 -1.04 18.17 7.16
CA HIS A 32 -0.41 18.98 6.11
C HIS A 32 0.52 18.12 5.24
N ALA A 33 1.49 17.44 5.85
CA ALA A 33 2.44 16.57 5.17
C ALA A 33 1.74 15.54 4.26
N PHE A 34 0.69 14.86 4.74
CA PHE A 34 -0.05 13.93 3.89
C PHE A 34 -0.78 14.63 2.74
N THR A 35 -1.44 15.75 3.02
CA THR A 35 -2.31 16.43 2.04
C THR A 35 -1.56 17.25 1.00
N THR A 36 -0.30 17.61 1.25
CA THR A 36 0.51 18.44 0.33
C THR A 36 1.71 17.70 -0.25
N GLU A 37 2.34 16.79 0.49
CA GLU A 37 3.61 16.18 0.08
C GLU A 37 3.46 14.72 -0.37
N VAL A 38 2.54 13.95 0.23
CA VAL A 38 2.43 12.50 -0.02
C VAL A 38 1.29 12.15 -0.97
N VAL A 39 0.04 12.39 -0.55
CA VAL A 39 -1.16 11.93 -1.28
C VAL A 39 -1.26 12.54 -2.68
N PRO A 40 -0.98 13.84 -2.90
CA PRO A 40 -1.03 14.42 -4.25
C PRO A 40 -0.06 13.75 -5.24
N VAL A 41 1.15 13.40 -4.80
CA VAL A 41 2.16 12.74 -5.66
C VAL A 41 1.69 11.36 -6.09
N VAL A 42 1.14 10.57 -5.16
CA VAL A 42 0.54 9.27 -5.47
C VAL A 42 -0.60 9.44 -6.47
N ARG A 43 -1.55 10.34 -6.21
CA ARG A 43 -2.71 10.57 -7.11
C ARG A 43 -2.32 11.06 -8.50
N ALA A 44 -1.24 11.82 -8.63
CA ALA A 44 -0.78 12.35 -9.91
C ALA A 44 -0.01 11.32 -10.76
N ARG A 45 0.65 10.35 -10.12
CA ARG A 45 1.55 9.39 -10.79
C ARG A 45 0.99 7.99 -10.93
N THR A 46 -0.18 7.71 -10.34
CA THR A 46 -0.77 6.38 -10.30
C THR A 46 -2.22 6.39 -10.75
N THR A 47 -2.64 5.25 -11.30
CA THR A 47 -4.04 4.95 -11.65
C THR A 47 -4.30 3.48 -11.31
N GLY A 48 -5.55 3.13 -11.00
CA GLY A 48 -5.90 1.74 -10.70
C GLY A 48 -5.39 1.24 -9.35
N VAL A 49 -5.24 2.15 -8.38
CA VAL A 49 -4.87 1.81 -7.00
C VAL A 49 -5.90 2.34 -6.01
N ARG A 50 -6.16 1.57 -4.95
CA ARG A 50 -6.98 1.97 -3.80
C ARG A 50 -6.32 1.54 -2.51
N SER A 51 -6.63 2.21 -1.40
CA SER A 51 -5.93 1.96 -0.15
C SER A 51 -6.79 2.12 1.10
N ARG A 52 -6.38 1.45 2.17
CA ARG A 52 -6.89 1.61 3.54
C ARG A 52 -5.70 1.65 4.49
N PHE A 53 -5.68 2.59 5.42
CA PHE A 53 -4.60 2.80 6.38
C PHE A 53 -5.06 2.37 7.77
N TYR A 54 -4.27 1.57 8.47
CA TYR A 54 -4.62 0.96 9.76
C TYR A 54 -3.55 1.21 10.80
N ASP A 55 -3.95 1.80 11.92
CA ASP A 55 -3.15 1.98 13.11
C ASP A 55 -2.97 0.62 13.82
N THR A 56 -1.72 0.23 14.12
CA THR A 56 -1.37 -1.05 14.78
C THR A 56 -0.39 -0.88 15.94
N GLU A 57 0.03 0.34 16.26
CA GLU A 57 1.06 0.68 17.24
C GLU A 57 0.71 0.23 18.67
N PHE A 58 -0.57 0.03 18.97
CA PHE A 58 -1.05 -0.48 20.26
C PHE A 58 -1.02 -2.01 20.37
N TYR A 59 -0.84 -2.74 19.27
CA TYR A 59 -0.75 -4.21 19.25
C TYR A 59 0.64 -4.73 18.88
N SER A 60 1.49 -3.92 18.25
CA SER A 60 2.81 -4.30 17.80
C SER A 60 3.82 -3.18 18.03
N ALA A 61 4.98 -3.51 18.59
CA ALA A 61 6.12 -2.59 18.65
C ALA A 61 7.01 -2.65 17.37
N ARG A 62 6.78 -3.63 16.49
CA ARG A 62 7.56 -3.82 15.27
C ARG A 62 7.21 -2.76 14.22
N VAL A 63 5.92 -2.48 14.06
CA VAL A 63 5.35 -1.55 13.08
C VAL A 63 4.30 -0.71 13.76
N THR A 64 4.10 0.52 13.31
CA THR A 64 3.07 1.41 13.84
C THR A 64 1.82 1.38 12.97
N ASP A 65 1.96 1.15 11.67
CA ASP A 65 0.82 1.21 10.76
C ASP A 65 0.94 0.13 9.67
N VAL A 66 -0.23 -0.27 9.16
CA VAL A 66 -0.34 -1.10 7.95
C VAL A 66 -1.10 -0.30 6.90
N TRP A 67 -0.43 0.03 5.80
CA TRP A 67 -1.07 0.61 4.63
C TRP A 67 -1.40 -0.49 3.63
N VAL A 68 -2.67 -0.88 3.57
CA VAL A 68 -3.15 -1.87 2.62
C VAL A 68 -3.42 -1.17 1.29
N TRP A 69 -2.79 -1.67 0.24
CA TRP A 69 -2.97 -1.22 -1.13
C TRP A 69 -3.53 -2.35 -1.98
N GLU A 70 -4.48 -2.02 -2.83
CA GLU A 70 -4.96 -2.91 -3.88
C GLU A 70 -4.71 -2.20 -5.22
N ALA A 71 -4.09 -2.91 -6.15
CA ALA A 71 -3.75 -2.40 -7.47
C ALA A 71 -4.28 -3.34 -8.55
N ASP A 72 -4.75 -2.77 -9.67
CA ASP A 72 -5.33 -3.54 -10.77
C ASP A 72 -4.33 -4.52 -11.40
N ASP A 73 -3.04 -4.19 -11.36
CA ASP A 73 -1.94 -5.05 -11.79
C ASP A 73 -0.59 -4.69 -11.13
N HIS A 74 0.44 -5.48 -11.46
CA HIS A 74 1.80 -5.28 -10.97
C HIS A 74 2.41 -3.94 -11.39
N HIS A 75 2.04 -3.41 -12.57
CA HIS A 75 2.60 -2.15 -13.05
C HIS A 75 2.03 -0.97 -12.27
N ALA A 76 0.71 -0.98 -12.01
CA ALA A 76 0.07 0.01 -11.15
C ALA A 76 0.68 0.00 -9.73
N TYR A 77 0.97 -1.19 -9.18
CA TYR A 77 1.67 -1.28 -7.89
C TYR A 77 3.12 -0.78 -7.94
N GLN A 78 3.85 -1.05 -9.01
CA GLN A 78 5.20 -0.51 -9.19
C GLN A 78 5.19 1.03 -9.21
N LEU A 79 4.29 1.64 -9.99
CA LEU A 79 4.16 3.10 -10.06
C LEU A 79 3.80 3.72 -8.71
N LEU A 80 3.00 3.02 -7.91
CA LEU A 80 2.71 3.43 -6.53
C LEU A 80 3.96 3.45 -5.65
N VAL A 81 4.76 2.39 -5.67
CA VAL A 81 6.01 2.34 -4.90
C VAL A 81 6.97 3.43 -5.38
N ASP A 82 7.14 3.59 -6.70
CA ASP A 82 7.96 4.65 -7.28
C ASP A 82 7.47 6.05 -6.85
N ALA A 83 6.15 6.28 -6.84
CA ALA A 83 5.59 7.55 -6.39
C ALA A 83 5.83 7.80 -4.89
N LEU A 84 5.65 6.80 -4.03
CA LEU A 84 5.86 6.95 -2.58
C LEU A 84 7.33 7.21 -2.23
N ARG A 85 8.27 6.55 -2.93
CA ARG A 85 9.72 6.75 -2.77
C ARG A 85 10.16 8.19 -3.07
N GLU A 86 9.40 8.90 -3.87
CA GLU A 86 9.64 10.30 -4.25
C GLU A 86 8.98 11.30 -3.28
N THR A 87 8.48 10.83 -2.14
CA THR A 87 7.88 11.65 -1.08
C THR A 87 8.62 11.45 0.24
N PRO A 88 8.52 12.41 1.18
CA PRO A 88 9.01 12.23 2.55
C PRO A 88 8.43 11.03 3.31
N PHE A 89 7.38 10.38 2.81
CA PHE A 89 6.82 9.18 3.42
C PHE A 89 7.87 8.07 3.58
N TRP A 90 8.65 7.76 2.53
CA TRP A 90 9.35 6.48 2.39
C TRP A 90 10.50 6.25 3.37
N ASP A 91 11.28 7.29 3.70
CA ASP A 91 12.47 7.18 4.58
C ASP A 91 12.60 8.32 5.60
N ARG A 92 11.65 9.28 5.64
CA ARG A 92 11.71 10.42 6.58
C ARG A 92 10.61 10.37 7.62
N TYR A 93 9.35 10.25 7.20
CA TYR A 93 8.22 10.17 8.12
C TYR A 93 7.97 8.75 8.61
N PHE A 94 8.20 7.77 7.73
CA PHE A 94 8.06 6.36 8.05
C PHE A 94 9.31 5.60 7.58
N GLU A 95 9.59 4.51 8.26
CA GLU A 95 10.43 3.42 7.78
C GLU A 95 9.52 2.36 7.17
N VAL A 96 9.78 1.97 5.93
CA VAL A 96 9.10 0.81 5.31
C VAL A 96 9.77 -0.48 5.81
N VAL A 97 9.10 -1.16 6.75
CA VAL A 97 9.62 -2.35 7.45
C VAL A 97 9.47 -3.61 6.61
N ASP A 98 8.34 -3.77 5.92
CA ASP A 98 8.06 -4.96 5.11
C ASP A 98 7.01 -4.66 4.02
N LEU A 99 7.06 -5.44 2.93
CA LEU A 99 6.08 -5.38 1.85
C LEU A 99 5.57 -6.80 1.57
N LEU A 100 4.44 -7.14 2.18
CA LEU A 100 3.79 -8.44 1.93
C LEU A 100 2.84 -8.29 0.75
N VAL A 101 3.30 -8.63 -0.45
CA VAL A 101 2.50 -8.52 -1.68
C VAL A 101 1.96 -9.89 -2.07
N GLY A 102 0.65 -9.96 -2.30
CA GLY A 102 -0.02 -11.19 -2.68
C GLY A 102 -1.08 -10.97 -3.75
N THR A 103 -1.58 -12.08 -4.27
CA THR A 103 -2.59 -12.11 -5.32
C THR A 103 -3.80 -12.85 -4.77
N GLU A 104 -4.94 -12.16 -4.65
CA GLU A 104 -6.16 -12.74 -4.09
C GLU A 104 -6.58 -13.98 -4.90
N ASN A 105 -6.82 -15.09 -4.21
CA ASN A 105 -7.26 -16.37 -4.80
C ASN A 105 -6.36 -16.89 -5.93
N GLY A 106 -5.06 -16.57 -5.89
CA GLY A 106 -4.09 -17.00 -6.92
C GLY A 106 -4.09 -18.51 -7.15
N TYR A 107 -4.11 -19.31 -6.08
CA TYR A 107 -4.20 -20.78 -6.20
C TYR A 107 -5.47 -21.22 -6.93
N ALA A 108 -6.63 -20.70 -6.53
CA ALA A 108 -7.91 -21.08 -7.13
C ALA A 108 -7.95 -20.74 -8.63
N ARG A 109 -7.43 -19.57 -9.03
CA ARG A 109 -7.29 -19.19 -10.44
C ARG A 109 -6.36 -20.12 -11.22
N THR A 110 -5.17 -20.42 -10.69
CA THR A 110 -4.19 -21.29 -11.35
C THR A 110 -4.75 -22.68 -11.66
N TYR A 111 -5.55 -23.23 -10.76
CA TYR A 111 -6.11 -24.58 -10.91
C TYR A 111 -7.55 -24.60 -11.44
N GLY A 112 -8.14 -23.44 -11.75
CA GLY A 112 -9.52 -23.36 -12.26
C GLY A 112 -10.57 -23.86 -11.27
N VAL A 113 -10.33 -23.71 -9.97
CA VAL A 113 -11.24 -24.15 -8.89
C VAL A 113 -11.92 -22.96 -8.23
N GLN A 114 -13.01 -23.20 -7.49
CA GLN A 114 -13.67 -22.17 -6.72
C GLN A 114 -12.78 -21.67 -5.57
N ALA A 115 -12.76 -20.36 -5.35
CA ALA A 115 -12.10 -19.71 -4.22
C ALA A 115 -12.84 -19.97 -2.90
N VAL A 116 -12.61 -21.13 -2.28
CA VAL A 116 -13.31 -21.54 -1.04
C VAL A 116 -12.84 -20.79 0.21
N THR A 117 -11.72 -20.08 0.15
CA THR A 117 -11.16 -19.31 1.27
C THR A 117 -11.65 -17.86 1.33
N THR A 118 -12.30 -17.36 0.27
CA THR A 118 -13.00 -16.07 0.33
C THR A 118 -14.39 -16.30 0.89
N ILE A 119 -14.62 -15.80 2.11
CA ILE A 119 -15.88 -15.97 2.82
C ILE A 119 -16.60 -14.62 2.86
N SER A 120 -17.89 -14.60 2.53
CA SER A 120 -18.79 -13.47 2.74
C SER A 120 -20.02 -14.01 3.45
N THR A 121 -20.26 -13.55 4.68
CA THR A 121 -21.36 -14.00 5.55
C THR A 121 -22.32 -12.86 5.84
#